data_AF-A0A3M1IA53-F1
#
_entry.id   AF-A0A3M1IA53-F1
#
_cell.length_a   1.000
_cell.length_b   1.000
_cell.length_c   1.000
_cell.angle_alpha   90.00
_cell.angle_beta   90.00
_cell.angle_gamma   90.00
#
_symmetry.space_group_name_H-M   'P 1'
#
loop_
_entity.id
_entity.type
_entity.pdbx_description
1 polymer ?
#
loop_
_entity_poly.entity_id
_entity_poly.type
_entity_poly.pdbx_seq_one_letter_code
_entity_poly.pdbx_strand_id
1 'polypeptide(L)'
;MKTPKGFLWITIIIALAGIVVLCLGAALWSASRPGGEKPTIQVLQPQPDAPLYAHVPVSVQATASGQHRPIRWLRFYVDTLLSGEQMGPQTQLIGTWTWTPASPGLHTLAFVAANDQGERDMVTLTVTVLPAADRDGDNVPDEQDSCPDQAGAAINQGCPVANDSDADGLPDEQDACPQEAGRPEERGCPLDAIPDQDGDGVADWDDHCPSEAGQPEQNGCPTLAWFADSDADGLTDVADSCPQQPGPAANNGCPVQQPSDRDGDGVPDDQDTCPDQGGSPQNGGCPLTEDGDGDGVPDAQDQCPDQAGWLQVNGCLPDDWFVDHDLDHVPDRIDSCTDRWGPIPLLGCPDPNDDDGDGVSNAQDQCPNRSGLPWNVGCPDERLAIGRENRFCDLAPFLCPRSFTDVDCNAHPEACGLDTGCPQDADCDGVPDDLDECPDRFGLGFEGNTSGCPLDWNGNGQADENDDDHDGVPNEMDSCPQAQGSLQNSGCPRPEGETVNLQVELER
;
A
#
# COMPACT_ATOMS: atom_id res chain seq x y z
N MET A 1 -12.41 -82.17 63.99
CA MET A 1 -13.73 -81.55 63.75
C MET A 1 -14.40 -82.26 62.59
N LYS A 2 -15.70 -82.53 62.73
CA LYS A 2 -16.57 -83.20 61.76
C LYS A 2 -16.70 -82.38 60.47
N THR A 3 -16.73 -83.05 59.32
CA THR A 3 -17.58 -82.64 58.20
C THR A 3 -18.25 -83.89 57.61
N PRO A 4 -19.60 -83.97 57.57
CA PRO A 4 -20.28 -85.12 56.99
C PRO A 4 -20.30 -84.97 55.47
N LYS A 5 -19.81 -86.01 54.77
CA LYS A 5 -19.74 -86.13 53.30
C LYS A 5 -21.10 -86.11 52.58
N GLY A 6 -22.21 -85.88 53.29
CA GLY A 6 -23.57 -85.86 52.74
C GLY A 6 -24.06 -84.48 52.26
N PHE A 7 -23.39 -83.38 52.62
CA PHE A 7 -23.87 -82.03 52.27
C PHE A 7 -23.50 -81.58 50.86
N LEU A 8 -22.47 -82.18 50.25
CA LEU A 8 -21.99 -81.78 48.92
C LEU A 8 -22.85 -82.35 47.78
N TRP A 9 -23.54 -83.47 48.00
CA TRP A 9 -24.36 -84.10 46.95
C TRP A 9 -25.75 -83.47 46.80
N ILE A 10 -26.32 -82.94 47.88
CA ILE A 10 -27.66 -82.32 47.86
C ILE A 10 -27.62 -80.93 47.19
N THR A 11 -26.54 -80.17 47.40
CA THR A 11 -26.36 -78.86 46.74
C THR A 11 -26.13 -78.97 45.24
N ILE A 12 -25.46 -80.03 44.77
CA ILE A 12 -25.21 -80.28 43.34
C ILE A 12 -26.51 -80.69 42.62
N ILE A 13 -27.38 -81.48 43.26
CA ILE A 13 -28.65 -81.91 42.64
C ILE A 13 -29.66 -80.75 42.58
N ILE A 14 -29.73 -79.89 43.59
CA ILE A 14 -30.59 -78.70 43.59
C ILE A 14 -30.08 -77.66 42.57
N ALA A 15 -28.75 -77.50 42.43
CA ALA A 15 -28.16 -76.63 41.42
C ALA A 15 -28.42 -77.13 39.99
N LEU A 16 -28.30 -78.44 39.73
CA LEU A 16 -28.57 -79.02 38.41
C LEU A 16 -30.07 -78.99 38.05
N ALA A 17 -30.98 -79.20 39.00
CA ALA A 17 -32.42 -79.07 38.78
C ALA A 17 -32.85 -77.60 38.53
N GLY A 18 -32.24 -76.64 39.22
CA GLY A 18 -32.47 -75.20 39.00
C GLY A 18 -31.97 -74.71 37.63
N ILE A 19 -30.84 -75.25 37.16
CA ILE A 19 -30.28 -74.91 35.83
C ILE A 19 -31.15 -75.49 34.71
N VAL A 20 -31.70 -76.70 34.85
CA VAL A 20 -32.60 -77.28 33.84
C VAL A 20 -33.94 -76.52 33.74
N VAL A 21 -34.48 -76.03 34.86
CA VAL A 21 -35.71 -75.19 34.86
C VAL A 21 -35.43 -73.78 34.30
N LEU A 22 -34.26 -73.20 34.55
CA LEU A 22 -33.84 -71.92 33.95
C LEU A 22 -33.55 -72.04 32.45
N CYS A 23 -32.97 -73.15 31.98
CA CYS A 23 -32.73 -73.38 30.55
C CYS A 23 -34.01 -73.70 29.77
N LEU A 24 -34.98 -74.42 30.35
CA LEU A 24 -36.28 -74.65 29.71
C LEU A 24 -37.18 -73.40 29.76
N GLY A 25 -37.10 -72.58 30.82
CA GLY A 25 -37.77 -71.29 30.90
C GLY A 25 -37.21 -70.26 29.92
N ALA A 26 -35.89 -70.22 29.72
CA ALA A 26 -35.24 -69.32 28.76
C ALA A 26 -35.42 -69.76 27.29
N ALA A 27 -35.52 -71.06 27.01
CA ALA A 27 -35.80 -71.57 25.67
C ALA A 27 -37.26 -71.33 25.24
N LEU A 28 -38.22 -71.33 26.18
CA LEU A 28 -39.63 -71.02 25.90
C LEU A 28 -39.97 -69.52 25.95
N TRP A 29 -39.07 -68.67 26.47
CA TRP A 29 -39.18 -67.20 26.40
C TRP A 29 -38.28 -66.59 25.32
N SER A 30 -37.81 -67.40 24.36
CA SER A 30 -37.10 -66.93 23.16
C SER A 30 -37.89 -67.15 21.88
N ALA A 31 -39.08 -67.76 21.96
CA ALA A 31 -40.03 -67.83 20.86
C ALA A 31 -41.15 -66.82 21.13
N SER A 32 -41.24 -65.78 20.29
CA SER A 32 -42.27 -64.70 20.27
C SER A 32 -41.86 -63.34 20.86
N ARG A 33 -40.70 -62.77 20.49
CA ARG A 33 -40.75 -61.33 20.18
C ARG A 33 -41.46 -61.23 18.84
N PRO A 34 -42.63 -60.56 18.72
CA PRO A 34 -43.16 -60.24 17.41
C PRO A 34 -42.04 -59.54 16.64
N GLY A 35 -41.69 -60.07 15.47
CA GLY A 35 -40.68 -59.46 14.62
C GLY A 35 -41.02 -57.99 14.45
N GLY A 36 -40.06 -57.13 14.76
CA GLY A 36 -40.19 -55.70 14.59
C GLY A 36 -40.76 -55.34 13.21
N GLU A 37 -41.81 -54.51 13.19
CA GLU A 37 -42.42 -54.08 11.93
C GLU A 37 -41.51 -53.06 11.27
N LYS A 38 -40.67 -53.56 10.35
CA LYS A 38 -39.75 -52.75 9.56
C LYS A 38 -40.51 -51.66 8.78
N PRO A 39 -39.90 -50.48 8.59
CA PRO A 39 -40.47 -49.45 7.73
C PRO A 39 -40.59 -49.96 6.28
N THR A 40 -41.65 -49.55 5.57
CA THR A 40 -41.79 -49.80 4.13
C THR A 40 -41.31 -48.57 3.36
N ILE A 41 -40.47 -48.76 2.34
CA ILE A 41 -39.93 -47.69 1.50
C ILE A 41 -40.51 -47.79 0.09
N GLN A 42 -40.94 -46.67 -0.49
CA GLN A 42 -41.35 -46.57 -1.89
C GLN A 42 -40.57 -45.45 -2.58
N VAL A 43 -39.87 -45.77 -3.66
CA VAL A 43 -39.17 -44.78 -4.49
C VAL A 43 -40.17 -44.19 -5.48
N LEU A 44 -40.30 -42.86 -5.49
CA LEU A 44 -41.18 -42.12 -6.39
C LEU A 44 -40.43 -41.62 -7.63
N GLN A 45 -39.19 -41.14 -7.44
CA GLN A 45 -38.29 -40.67 -8.51
C GLN A 45 -36.81 -40.96 -8.16
N PRO A 46 -35.96 -41.23 -9.17
CA PRO A 46 -36.29 -41.43 -10.59
C PRO A 46 -37.03 -42.76 -10.82
N GLN A 47 -37.74 -42.87 -11.96
CA GLN A 47 -38.36 -44.13 -12.35
C GLN A 47 -37.28 -45.15 -12.76
N PRO A 48 -37.49 -46.46 -12.51
CA PRO A 48 -36.62 -47.49 -13.07
C PRO A 48 -36.48 -47.31 -14.58
N ASP A 49 -35.25 -47.43 -15.09
CA ASP A 49 -34.89 -47.33 -16.51
C ASP A 49 -35.10 -45.97 -17.19
N ALA A 50 -35.41 -44.90 -16.45
CA ALA A 50 -35.39 -43.54 -17.00
C ALA A 50 -33.95 -43.16 -17.40
N PRO A 51 -33.71 -42.65 -18.63
CA PRO A 51 -32.38 -42.18 -19.00
C PRO A 51 -32.02 -40.96 -18.16
N LEU A 52 -30.91 -41.06 -17.44
CA LEU A 52 -30.30 -39.95 -16.71
C LEU A 52 -29.06 -39.50 -17.48
N TYR A 53 -28.67 -38.24 -17.35
CA TYR A 53 -27.51 -37.67 -18.04
C TYR A 53 -26.53 -37.10 -17.01
N ALA A 54 -25.24 -37.27 -17.26
CA ALA A 54 -24.19 -36.68 -16.43
C ALA A 54 -24.37 -35.16 -16.38
N HIS A 55 -24.06 -34.56 -15.24
CA HIS A 55 -24.16 -33.12 -14.96
C HIS A 55 -25.58 -32.50 -15.03
N VAL A 56 -26.61 -33.28 -15.34
CA VAL A 56 -28.01 -32.82 -15.33
C VAL A 56 -28.64 -33.10 -13.95
N PRO A 57 -29.22 -32.10 -13.26
CA PRO A 57 -29.85 -32.31 -11.96
C PRO A 57 -31.04 -33.28 -12.02
N VAL A 58 -30.99 -34.33 -11.20
CA VAL A 58 -32.04 -35.37 -11.09
C VAL A 58 -32.83 -35.16 -9.81
N SER A 59 -34.15 -35.05 -9.94
CA SER A 59 -35.07 -35.08 -8.78
C SER A 59 -35.14 -36.49 -8.21
N VAL A 60 -34.85 -36.62 -6.92
CA VAL A 60 -34.88 -37.87 -6.17
C VAL A 60 -35.93 -37.77 -5.09
N GLN A 61 -36.90 -38.68 -5.10
CA GLN A 61 -37.99 -38.66 -4.15
C GLN A 61 -38.33 -40.07 -3.68
N ALA A 62 -38.47 -40.25 -2.37
CA ALA A 62 -38.88 -41.51 -1.76
C ALA A 62 -39.77 -41.28 -0.54
N THR A 63 -40.65 -42.23 -0.26
CA THR A 63 -41.46 -42.26 0.95
C THR A 63 -41.08 -43.41 1.85
N ALA A 64 -41.15 -43.20 3.16
CA ALA A 64 -41.03 -44.23 4.18
C ALA A 64 -42.28 -44.23 5.05
N SER A 65 -42.92 -45.39 5.22
CA SER A 65 -44.11 -45.53 6.06
C SER A 65 -43.91 -46.62 7.11
N GLY A 66 -44.23 -46.30 8.36
CA GLY A 66 -44.33 -47.26 9.45
C GLY A 66 -45.79 -47.37 9.84
N GLN A 67 -46.46 -48.44 9.40
CA GLN A 67 -47.90 -48.67 9.55
C GLN A 67 -48.49 -48.09 10.86
N HIS A 68 -47.94 -48.51 12.00
CA HIS A 68 -48.33 -48.05 13.34
C HIS A 68 -47.17 -47.44 14.15
N ARG A 69 -46.01 -47.22 13.51
CA ARG A 69 -44.75 -46.84 14.15
C ARG A 69 -44.20 -45.56 13.50
N PRO A 70 -43.79 -44.56 14.27
CA PRO A 70 -43.17 -43.37 13.68
C PRO A 70 -41.82 -43.72 13.06
N ILE A 71 -41.59 -43.21 11.86
CA ILE A 71 -40.29 -43.24 11.19
C ILE A 71 -39.43 -42.15 11.80
N ARG A 72 -38.22 -42.54 12.23
CA ARG A 72 -37.24 -41.65 12.84
C ARG A 72 -36.48 -40.86 11.78
N TRP A 73 -36.09 -41.53 10.70
CA TRP A 73 -35.41 -40.92 9.56
C TRP A 73 -35.54 -41.77 8.30
N LEU A 74 -35.39 -41.10 7.16
CA LEU A 74 -35.22 -41.66 5.83
C LEU A 74 -33.96 -41.01 5.21
N ARG A 75 -33.03 -41.83 4.75
CA ARG A 75 -31.74 -41.41 4.18
C ARG A 75 -31.60 -41.87 2.75
N PHE A 76 -30.98 -41.03 1.95
CA PHE A 76 -30.66 -41.25 0.55
C PHE A 76 -29.15 -41.31 0.37
N TYR A 77 -28.69 -42.32 -0.35
CA TYR A 77 -27.29 -42.57 -0.66
C TYR A 77 -27.09 -42.74 -2.16
N VAL A 78 -25.96 -42.24 -2.67
CA VAL A 78 -25.46 -42.48 -4.02
C VAL A 78 -24.13 -43.22 -3.88
N ASP A 79 -24.02 -44.42 -4.46
CA ASP A 79 -22.80 -45.24 -4.43
C ASP A 79 -22.18 -45.34 -3.04
N THR A 80 -23.03 -45.55 -2.03
CA THR A 80 -22.71 -45.65 -0.58
C THR A 80 -22.45 -44.32 0.14
N LEU A 81 -22.30 -43.20 -0.56
CA LEU A 81 -22.16 -41.87 0.04
C LEU A 81 -23.53 -41.33 0.46
N LEU A 82 -23.65 -40.80 1.69
CA LEU A 82 -24.90 -40.17 2.17
C LEU A 82 -25.10 -38.84 1.43
N SER A 83 -26.16 -38.75 0.63
CA SER A 83 -26.48 -37.59 -0.20
C SER A 83 -27.67 -36.79 0.34
N GLY A 84 -28.48 -37.37 1.23
CA GLY A 84 -29.60 -36.66 1.84
C GLY A 84 -30.23 -37.38 3.03
N GLU A 85 -30.88 -36.64 3.92
CA GLU A 85 -31.62 -37.16 5.08
C GLU A 85 -32.90 -36.37 5.32
N GLN A 86 -33.97 -37.07 5.67
CA GLN A 86 -35.23 -36.51 6.15
C GLN A 86 -35.52 -37.07 7.54
N MET A 87 -35.69 -36.19 8.52
CA MET A 87 -35.98 -36.54 9.91
C MET A 87 -37.49 -36.60 10.18
N GLY A 88 -37.89 -37.46 11.11
CA GLY A 88 -39.24 -37.51 11.69
C GLY A 88 -39.32 -36.85 13.08
N PRO A 89 -40.26 -37.27 13.96
CA PRO A 89 -41.12 -38.46 13.89
C PRO A 89 -42.42 -38.21 13.11
N GLN A 90 -42.71 -39.05 12.12
CA GLN A 90 -44.00 -39.12 11.43
C GLN A 90 -44.31 -40.58 11.07
N THR A 91 -45.57 -40.99 10.98
CA THR A 91 -45.94 -42.34 10.50
C THR A 91 -45.64 -42.51 9.01
N GLN A 92 -45.49 -41.41 8.29
CA GLN A 92 -45.02 -41.36 6.90
C GLN A 92 -44.07 -40.17 6.71
N LEU A 93 -42.88 -40.42 6.15
CA LEU A 93 -41.94 -39.40 5.72
C LEU A 93 -41.85 -39.39 4.19
N ILE A 94 -41.68 -38.20 3.62
CA ILE A 94 -41.39 -38.00 2.20
C ILE A 94 -40.06 -37.25 2.15
N GLY A 95 -39.04 -37.89 1.60
CA GLY A 95 -37.76 -37.27 1.30
C GLY A 95 -37.74 -36.79 -0.14
N THR A 96 -37.33 -35.55 -0.36
CA THR A 96 -37.14 -34.95 -1.68
C THR A 96 -35.74 -34.35 -1.71
N TRP A 97 -34.93 -34.77 -2.67
CA TRP A 97 -33.54 -34.36 -2.84
C TRP A 97 -33.26 -34.12 -4.32
N THR A 98 -32.14 -33.46 -4.57
CA THR A 98 -31.61 -33.26 -5.92
C THR A 98 -30.24 -33.90 -5.97
N TRP A 99 -29.98 -34.69 -7.01
CA TRP A 99 -28.69 -35.32 -7.24
C TRP A 99 -28.21 -35.01 -8.65
N THR A 100 -26.99 -34.51 -8.78
CA THR A 100 -26.33 -34.29 -10.07
C THR A 100 -25.23 -35.34 -10.26
N PRO A 101 -25.41 -36.34 -11.12
CA PRO A 101 -24.38 -37.35 -11.37
C PRO A 101 -23.15 -36.73 -12.02
N ALA A 102 -21.97 -36.92 -11.42
CA ALA A 102 -20.73 -36.34 -11.92
C ALA A 102 -20.11 -37.10 -13.10
N SER A 103 -20.48 -38.37 -13.30
CA SER A 103 -19.88 -39.23 -14.32
C SER A 103 -20.94 -40.10 -15.00
N PRO A 104 -20.77 -40.48 -16.27
CA PRO A 104 -21.57 -41.53 -16.89
C PRO A 104 -21.30 -42.89 -16.24
N GLY A 105 -22.27 -43.80 -16.34
CA GLY A 105 -22.14 -45.18 -15.88
C GLY A 105 -23.30 -45.68 -15.04
N LEU A 106 -23.08 -46.81 -14.37
CA LEU A 106 -24.05 -47.39 -13.45
C LEU A 106 -23.87 -46.79 -12.06
N HIS A 107 -24.94 -46.20 -11.53
CA HIS A 107 -24.99 -45.69 -10.17
C HIS A 107 -26.02 -46.47 -9.35
N THR A 108 -25.72 -46.68 -8.07
CA THR A 108 -26.63 -47.31 -7.11
C THR A 108 -27.21 -46.26 -6.18
N LEU A 109 -28.50 -46.00 -6.33
CA LEU A 109 -29.28 -45.18 -5.40
C LEU A 109 -29.81 -46.08 -4.29
N ALA A 110 -29.53 -45.74 -3.04
CA ALA A 110 -30.01 -46.49 -1.88
C ALA A 110 -30.82 -45.62 -0.94
N PHE A 111 -31.97 -46.13 -0.53
CA PHE A 111 -32.88 -45.49 0.40
C PHE A 111 -32.96 -46.35 1.65
N VAL A 112 -32.61 -45.78 2.80
CA VAL A 112 -32.61 -46.49 4.08
C VAL A 112 -33.52 -45.74 5.03
N ALA A 113 -34.45 -46.45 5.68
CA ALA A 113 -35.32 -45.87 6.69
C ALA A 113 -35.17 -46.60 8.02
N ALA A 114 -35.36 -45.89 9.13
CA ALA A 114 -35.46 -46.51 10.44
C ALA A 114 -36.64 -45.95 11.24
N ASN A 115 -37.27 -46.83 12.02
CA ASN A 115 -38.27 -46.41 13.01
C ASN A 115 -37.62 -45.99 14.34
N ASP A 116 -38.47 -45.52 15.26
CA ASP A 116 -38.09 -45.11 16.62
C ASP A 116 -37.45 -46.23 17.47
N GLN A 117 -37.69 -47.49 17.14
CA GLN A 117 -37.08 -48.66 17.80
C GLN A 117 -35.78 -49.14 17.14
N GLY A 118 -35.35 -48.49 16.06
CA GLY A 118 -34.09 -48.78 15.36
C GLY A 118 -34.18 -49.92 14.35
N GLU A 119 -35.37 -50.43 14.05
CA GLU A 119 -35.58 -51.39 12.96
C GLU A 119 -35.43 -50.67 11.63
N ARG A 120 -34.75 -51.31 10.67
CA ARG A 120 -34.37 -50.69 9.39
C ARG A 120 -34.80 -51.53 8.21
N ASP A 121 -35.10 -50.83 7.13
CA ASP A 121 -35.25 -51.41 5.80
C ASP A 121 -34.47 -50.61 4.77
N MET A 122 -34.20 -51.22 3.62
CA MET A 122 -33.42 -50.63 2.54
C MET A 122 -33.99 -51.03 1.18
N VAL A 123 -34.16 -50.04 0.31
CA VAL A 123 -34.47 -50.24 -1.12
C VAL A 123 -33.33 -49.68 -1.94
N THR A 124 -32.91 -50.44 -2.96
CA THR A 124 -31.89 -50.00 -3.92
C THR A 124 -32.51 -49.87 -5.30
N LEU A 125 -32.03 -48.89 -6.05
CA LEU A 125 -32.37 -48.65 -7.44
C LEU A 125 -31.05 -48.44 -8.20
N THR A 126 -30.79 -49.29 -9.18
CA THR A 126 -29.68 -49.08 -10.11
C THR A 126 -30.17 -48.21 -11.26
N VAL A 127 -29.46 -47.14 -11.55
CA VAL A 127 -29.75 -46.22 -12.66
C VAL A 127 -28.57 -46.19 -13.62
N THR A 128 -28.84 -46.00 -14.90
CA THR A 128 -27.81 -45.80 -15.93
C THR A 128 -27.77 -44.32 -16.27
N VAL A 129 -26.60 -43.69 -16.04
CA VAL A 129 -26.32 -42.31 -16.43
C VAL A 129 -25.56 -42.35 -17.76
N LEU A 130 -26.12 -41.69 -18.77
CA LEU A 130 -25.52 -41.49 -20.08
C LEU A 130 -24.61 -40.25 -20.05
N PRO A 131 -23.61 -40.16 -20.94
CA PRO A 131 -22.92 -38.89 -21.19
C PRO A 131 -23.95 -37.83 -21.60
N ALA A 132 -23.72 -36.59 -21.16
CA ALA A 132 -24.52 -35.46 -21.60
C ALA A 132 -24.38 -35.26 -23.12
N ALA A 133 -25.35 -34.60 -23.74
CA ALA A 133 -25.21 -34.18 -25.12
C ALA A 133 -24.04 -33.19 -25.21
N ASP A 134 -23.21 -33.37 -26.24
CA ASP A 134 -22.04 -32.57 -26.57
C ASP A 134 -21.97 -32.66 -28.10
N ARG A 135 -22.52 -31.65 -28.78
CA ARG A 135 -22.85 -31.72 -30.21
C ARG A 135 -21.65 -31.41 -31.09
N ASP A 136 -20.74 -30.54 -30.65
CA ASP A 136 -19.52 -30.19 -31.36
C ASP A 136 -18.29 -30.98 -30.89
N GLY A 137 -18.40 -31.71 -29.77
CA GLY A 137 -17.43 -32.70 -29.32
C GLY A 137 -16.23 -32.10 -28.61
N ASP A 138 -16.38 -30.95 -27.97
CA ASP A 138 -15.31 -30.23 -27.28
C ASP A 138 -15.13 -30.65 -25.80
N ASN A 139 -15.93 -31.61 -25.34
CA ASN A 139 -16.02 -32.12 -23.96
C ASN A 139 -16.67 -31.14 -22.97
N VAL A 140 -17.34 -30.09 -23.45
CA VAL A 140 -18.25 -29.25 -22.70
C VAL A 140 -19.68 -29.66 -23.05
N PRO A 141 -20.49 -30.13 -22.08
CA PRO A 141 -21.88 -30.50 -22.37
C PRO A 141 -22.71 -29.34 -22.93
N ASP A 142 -23.63 -29.58 -23.88
CA ASP A 142 -24.54 -28.60 -24.51
C ASP A 142 -25.27 -27.68 -23.49
N GLU A 143 -25.50 -28.13 -22.25
CA GLU A 143 -26.16 -27.34 -21.19
C GLU A 143 -25.22 -26.38 -20.45
N GLN A 144 -23.91 -26.61 -20.54
CA GLN A 144 -22.82 -25.81 -19.95
C GLN A 144 -22.01 -25.07 -21.02
N ASP A 145 -22.28 -25.37 -22.28
CA ASP A 145 -21.66 -24.78 -23.45
C ASP A 145 -22.46 -23.54 -23.90
N SER A 146 -21.78 -22.41 -23.95
CA SER A 146 -22.30 -21.13 -24.46
C SER A 146 -22.38 -21.12 -25.99
N CYS A 147 -21.67 -22.02 -26.67
CA CYS A 147 -21.60 -22.21 -28.10
C CYS A 147 -21.83 -23.68 -28.56
N PRO A 148 -23.00 -24.31 -28.31
CA PRO A 148 -23.26 -25.75 -28.52
C PRO A 148 -23.15 -26.33 -29.93
N ASP A 149 -22.68 -25.56 -30.91
CA ASP A 149 -22.49 -25.96 -32.31
C ASP A 149 -21.06 -25.60 -32.80
N GLN A 150 -20.18 -25.09 -31.93
CA GLN A 150 -18.84 -24.61 -32.26
C GLN A 150 -17.87 -24.96 -31.14
N ALA A 151 -17.04 -25.98 -31.40
CA ALA A 151 -16.07 -26.47 -30.42
C ALA A 151 -15.18 -25.35 -29.86
N GLY A 152 -15.09 -25.28 -28.54
CA GLY A 152 -14.25 -24.34 -27.81
C GLY A 152 -13.61 -24.96 -26.57
N ALA A 153 -12.79 -24.17 -25.88
CA ALA A 153 -12.18 -24.62 -24.63
C ALA A 153 -13.16 -24.45 -23.46
N ALA A 154 -13.09 -25.35 -22.47
CA ALA A 154 -13.92 -25.27 -21.26
C ALA A 154 -13.75 -23.96 -20.48
N ILE A 155 -12.56 -23.35 -20.52
CA ILE A 155 -12.30 -22.03 -19.91
C ILE A 155 -13.17 -20.93 -20.54
N ASN A 156 -13.49 -21.05 -21.82
CA ASN A 156 -14.35 -20.12 -22.55
C ASN A 156 -15.80 -20.62 -22.63
N GLN A 157 -16.19 -21.49 -21.70
CA GLN A 157 -17.54 -22.05 -21.64
C GLN A 157 -17.94 -22.72 -22.97
N GLY A 158 -17.01 -23.48 -23.57
CA GLY A 158 -17.25 -24.18 -24.84
C GLY A 158 -17.26 -23.28 -26.09
N CYS A 159 -16.98 -21.98 -25.94
CA CYS A 159 -16.87 -21.10 -27.11
C CYS A 159 -15.45 -21.04 -27.69
N PRO A 160 -15.31 -20.96 -29.02
CA PRO A 160 -14.03 -20.74 -29.66
C PRO A 160 -13.52 -19.32 -29.38
N VAL A 161 -12.21 -19.18 -29.21
CA VAL A 161 -11.53 -17.89 -29.11
C VAL A 161 -11.09 -17.44 -30.49
N ALA A 162 -11.31 -16.16 -30.81
CA ALA A 162 -10.80 -15.57 -32.04
C ALA A 162 -9.33 -15.19 -31.84
N ASN A 163 -8.48 -15.49 -32.83
CA ASN A 163 -7.03 -15.27 -32.78
C ASN A 163 -6.38 -15.99 -31.59
N ASP A 164 -6.50 -17.31 -31.59
CA ASP A 164 -5.83 -18.24 -30.68
C ASP A 164 -5.08 -19.23 -31.58
N SER A 165 -3.77 -19.08 -31.66
CA SER A 165 -2.89 -19.71 -32.65
C SER A 165 -2.52 -21.15 -32.30
N ASP A 166 -2.51 -21.51 -31.02
CA ASP A 166 -2.19 -22.86 -30.54
C ASP A 166 -3.39 -23.62 -29.94
N ALA A 167 -4.55 -22.96 -29.88
CA ALA A 167 -5.85 -23.49 -29.49
C ALA A 167 -5.91 -23.97 -28.03
N ASP A 168 -5.21 -23.29 -27.13
CA ASP A 168 -5.20 -23.59 -25.69
C ASP A 168 -6.36 -22.93 -24.92
N GLY A 169 -7.08 -22.01 -25.56
CA GLY A 169 -8.20 -21.29 -24.99
C GLY A 169 -7.88 -19.88 -24.50
N LEU A 170 -6.66 -19.36 -24.69
CA LEU A 170 -6.34 -17.95 -24.51
C LEU A 170 -6.14 -17.27 -25.87
N PRO A 171 -6.66 -16.04 -26.07
CA PRO A 171 -6.36 -15.31 -27.29
C PRO A 171 -4.88 -14.91 -27.30
N ASP A 172 -4.25 -14.85 -28.47
CA ASP A 172 -2.81 -14.55 -28.68
C ASP A 172 -2.33 -13.28 -27.96
N GLU A 173 -3.23 -12.33 -27.69
CA GLU A 173 -2.94 -11.09 -26.95
C GLU A 173 -2.88 -11.24 -25.43
N GLN A 174 -3.45 -12.33 -24.90
CA GLN A 174 -3.51 -12.68 -23.47
C GLN A 174 -2.71 -13.95 -23.17
N ASP A 175 -2.19 -14.61 -24.19
CA ASP A 175 -1.31 -15.76 -24.11
C ASP A 175 0.15 -15.30 -24.10
N ALA A 176 0.89 -15.74 -23.10
CA ALA A 176 2.31 -15.46 -22.97
C ALA A 176 3.18 -16.37 -23.86
N CYS A 177 2.63 -17.49 -24.35
CA CYS A 177 3.23 -18.40 -25.32
C CYS A 177 2.30 -18.65 -26.52
N PRO A 178 2.00 -17.66 -27.38
CA PRO A 178 0.97 -17.76 -28.44
C PRO A 178 1.14 -18.85 -29.51
N GLN A 179 2.15 -19.72 -29.42
CA GLN A 179 2.44 -20.76 -30.40
C GLN A 179 2.62 -22.13 -29.74
N GLU A 180 2.52 -22.23 -28.41
CA GLU A 180 2.76 -23.45 -27.64
C GLU A 180 1.68 -23.64 -26.59
N ALA A 181 0.68 -24.46 -26.91
CA ALA A 181 -0.50 -24.62 -26.07
C ALA A 181 -0.16 -24.95 -24.61
N GLY A 182 -0.64 -24.11 -23.70
CA GLY A 182 -0.38 -24.23 -22.28
C GLY A 182 -1.64 -24.29 -21.43
N ARG A 183 -1.48 -23.89 -20.17
CA ARG A 183 -2.58 -23.83 -19.21
C ARG A 183 -2.90 -22.39 -18.89
N PRO A 184 -4.18 -22.06 -18.65
CA PRO A 184 -4.57 -20.72 -18.23
C PRO A 184 -3.89 -20.27 -16.93
N GLU A 185 -3.64 -21.20 -16.00
CA GLU A 185 -2.92 -20.88 -14.76
C GLU A 185 -1.46 -20.45 -14.99
N GLU A 186 -0.89 -20.83 -16.13
CA GLU A 186 0.47 -20.50 -16.57
C GLU A 186 0.47 -19.46 -17.70
N ARG A 187 -0.59 -18.64 -17.81
CA ARG A 187 -0.78 -17.64 -18.87
C ARG A 187 -0.63 -18.21 -20.29
N GLY A 188 -1.06 -19.44 -20.51
CA GLY A 188 -1.04 -20.10 -21.81
C GLY A 188 0.28 -20.76 -22.18
N CYS A 189 1.24 -20.81 -21.25
CA CYS A 189 2.50 -21.51 -21.47
C CYS A 189 2.47 -22.97 -20.99
N PRO A 190 3.21 -23.88 -21.65
CA PRO A 190 3.49 -25.21 -21.13
C PRO A 190 4.35 -25.11 -19.86
N LEU A 191 4.13 -26.01 -18.90
CA LEU A 191 4.92 -26.04 -17.64
C LEU A 191 6.44 -26.18 -17.86
N ASP A 192 6.87 -26.74 -18.99
CA ASP A 192 8.26 -26.91 -19.39
C ASP A 192 8.78 -25.85 -20.36
N ALA A 193 7.95 -24.86 -20.72
CA ALA A 193 8.29 -23.77 -21.62
C ALA A 193 7.81 -22.41 -21.09
N ILE A 194 7.75 -22.25 -19.76
CA ILE A 194 7.61 -20.93 -19.13
C ILE A 194 8.86 -20.10 -19.50
N PRO A 195 8.71 -18.96 -20.18
CA PRO A 195 9.78 -18.01 -20.41
C PRO A 195 10.44 -17.56 -19.10
N ASP A 196 11.73 -17.81 -19.03
CA ASP A 196 12.64 -17.47 -17.93
C ASP A 196 14.01 -17.28 -18.60
N GLN A 197 14.26 -16.05 -19.05
CA GLN A 197 15.37 -15.71 -19.94
C GLN A 197 16.73 -15.82 -19.23
N ASP A 198 16.79 -15.53 -17.94
CA ASP A 198 18.03 -15.59 -17.16
C ASP A 198 18.19 -16.87 -16.32
N GLY A 199 17.12 -17.65 -16.17
CA GLY A 199 17.12 -18.97 -15.55
C GLY A 199 17.17 -18.93 -14.03
N ASP A 200 16.70 -17.87 -13.39
CA ASP A 200 16.70 -17.72 -11.93
C ASP A 200 15.52 -18.41 -11.21
N GLY A 201 14.54 -18.86 -11.99
CA GLY A 201 13.33 -19.55 -11.52
C GLY A 201 12.14 -18.64 -11.25
N VAL A 202 12.23 -17.36 -11.59
CA VAL A 202 11.11 -16.42 -11.74
C VAL A 202 10.81 -16.28 -13.23
N ALA A 203 9.54 -16.34 -13.60
CA ALA A 203 9.16 -16.23 -15.01
C ALA A 203 9.27 -14.78 -15.49
N ASP A 204 9.62 -14.55 -16.76
CA ASP A 204 9.92 -13.23 -17.35
C ASP A 204 8.86 -12.15 -17.08
N TRP A 205 7.61 -12.55 -16.95
CA TRP A 205 6.45 -11.66 -16.73
C TRP A 205 6.19 -11.32 -15.25
N ASP A 206 6.85 -12.02 -14.32
CA ASP A 206 6.81 -11.78 -12.87
C ASP A 206 8.19 -11.30 -12.38
N ASP A 207 9.21 -11.41 -13.23
CA ASP A 207 10.56 -10.95 -13.04
C ASP A 207 10.67 -9.44 -13.37
N HIS A 208 11.15 -8.65 -12.42
CA HIS A 208 11.42 -7.22 -12.60
C HIS A 208 12.72 -6.96 -13.37
N CYS A 209 13.59 -7.97 -13.47
CA CYS A 209 14.86 -7.93 -14.17
C CYS A 209 15.01 -9.15 -15.11
N PRO A 210 14.17 -9.34 -16.16
CA PRO A 210 14.12 -10.57 -16.98
C PRO A 210 15.42 -10.99 -17.69
N SER A 211 16.47 -10.18 -17.60
CA SER A 211 17.77 -10.43 -18.22
C SER A 211 18.90 -10.61 -17.21
N GLU A 212 18.63 -10.47 -15.91
CA GLU A 212 19.64 -10.50 -14.84
C GLU A 212 19.19 -11.35 -13.65
N ALA A 213 19.74 -12.57 -13.57
CA ALA A 213 19.32 -13.54 -12.57
C ALA A 213 19.37 -13.02 -11.13
N GLY A 214 18.24 -13.10 -10.44
CA GLY A 214 18.04 -12.67 -9.07
C GLY A 214 17.58 -13.78 -8.14
N GLN A 215 16.92 -13.35 -7.06
CA GLN A 215 16.26 -14.27 -6.13
C GLN A 215 14.75 -14.09 -6.25
N PRO A 216 13.95 -15.17 -6.10
CA PRO A 216 12.49 -15.06 -6.07
C PRO A 216 11.97 -14.09 -4.99
N GLU A 217 12.65 -13.99 -3.84
CA GLU A 217 12.30 -13.04 -2.78
C GLU A 217 12.54 -11.57 -3.16
N GLN A 218 13.23 -11.32 -4.27
CA GLN A 218 13.55 -10.01 -4.85
C GLN A 218 12.89 -9.81 -6.22
N ASN A 219 11.83 -10.57 -6.50
CA ASN A 219 11.09 -10.54 -7.77
C ASN A 219 12.00 -10.71 -9.00
N GLY A 220 12.95 -11.63 -8.92
CA GLY A 220 13.86 -11.97 -10.04
C GLY A 220 15.02 -11.00 -10.25
N CYS A 221 15.10 -9.92 -9.47
CA CYS A 221 16.22 -8.98 -9.54
C CYS A 221 17.40 -9.36 -8.66
N PRO A 222 18.66 -9.03 -9.06
CA PRO A 222 19.81 -9.10 -8.19
C PRO A 222 19.71 -8.07 -7.05
N THR A 223 20.33 -8.35 -5.90
CA THR A 223 20.30 -7.49 -4.71
C THR A 223 20.74 -6.04 -4.95
N LEU A 224 21.59 -5.81 -5.95
CA LEU A 224 22.09 -4.48 -6.29
C LEU A 224 21.13 -3.70 -7.20
N ALA A 225 20.33 -4.39 -8.03
CA ALA A 225 19.41 -3.76 -8.97
C ALA A 225 18.26 -3.02 -8.26
N TRP A 226 17.87 -3.46 -7.06
CA TRP A 226 16.84 -2.76 -6.28
C TRP A 226 17.25 -1.34 -5.83
N PHE A 227 18.54 -1.03 -5.81
CA PHE A 227 19.06 0.30 -5.45
C PHE A 227 19.62 1.07 -6.65
N ALA A 228 19.57 0.49 -7.85
CA ALA A 228 19.95 1.20 -9.06
C ALA A 228 18.89 2.26 -9.37
N ASP A 229 19.34 3.45 -9.71
CA ASP A 229 18.56 4.59 -10.20
C ASP A 229 19.41 5.18 -11.33
N SER A 230 19.17 4.67 -12.53
CA SER A 230 20.04 4.86 -13.70
C SER A 230 19.93 6.27 -14.30
N ASP A 231 18.82 6.96 -14.09
CA ASP A 231 18.59 8.32 -14.59
C ASP A 231 18.52 9.40 -13.50
N ALA A 232 18.66 8.99 -12.24
CA ALA A 232 18.80 9.83 -11.06
C ALA A 232 17.57 10.71 -10.79
N ASP A 233 16.37 10.22 -11.09
CA ASP A 233 15.10 10.92 -10.84
C ASP A 233 14.50 10.68 -9.45
N GLY A 234 15.12 9.78 -8.67
CA GLY A 234 14.73 9.43 -7.31
C GLY A 234 13.80 8.22 -7.23
N LEU A 235 13.42 7.61 -8.35
CA LEU A 235 12.83 6.27 -8.41
C LEU A 235 13.91 5.26 -8.77
N THR A 236 13.88 4.09 -8.13
CA THR A 236 14.78 3.01 -8.51
C THR A 236 14.37 2.42 -9.86
N ASP A 237 15.29 1.85 -10.63
CA ASP A 237 15.04 1.27 -11.97
C ASP A 237 13.89 0.27 -11.97
N VAL A 238 13.68 -0.42 -10.85
CA VAL A 238 12.60 -1.39 -10.64
C VAL A 238 11.23 -0.76 -10.32
N ALA A 239 11.22 0.49 -9.86
CA ALA A 239 10.03 1.28 -9.54
C ALA A 239 9.72 2.35 -10.62
N ASP A 240 10.65 2.57 -11.54
CA ASP A 240 10.56 3.53 -12.62
C ASP A 240 10.02 2.87 -13.92
N SER A 241 9.01 3.50 -14.53
CA SER A 241 8.47 3.07 -15.83
C SER A 241 9.34 3.48 -17.01
N CYS A 242 10.28 4.41 -16.81
CA CYS A 242 11.22 4.91 -17.79
C CYS A 242 12.66 4.97 -17.24
N PRO A 243 13.31 3.84 -16.87
CA PRO A 243 14.59 3.78 -16.10
C PRO A 243 15.83 4.45 -16.72
N GLN A 244 15.69 5.16 -17.83
CA GLN A 244 16.76 5.80 -18.58
C GLN A 244 16.38 7.24 -18.96
N GLN A 245 15.25 7.76 -18.48
CA GLN A 245 14.73 9.08 -18.81
C GLN A 245 14.05 9.68 -17.57
N PRO A 246 14.66 10.71 -16.95
CA PRO A 246 14.20 11.17 -15.66
C PRO A 246 12.81 11.79 -15.74
N GLY A 247 11.96 11.47 -14.76
CA GLY A 247 10.60 11.98 -14.66
C GLY A 247 10.13 12.17 -13.23
N PRO A 248 9.02 12.88 -13.01
CA PRO A 248 8.50 13.02 -11.66
C PRO A 248 7.88 11.69 -11.19
N ALA A 249 7.98 11.40 -9.89
CA ALA A 249 7.29 10.28 -9.26
C ALA A 249 5.77 10.27 -9.51
N ALA A 250 5.15 11.44 -9.69
CA ALA A 250 3.74 11.57 -10.05
C ALA A 250 3.39 10.96 -11.42
N ASN A 251 4.39 10.73 -12.28
CA ASN A 251 4.27 10.10 -13.60
C ASN A 251 5.09 8.80 -13.68
N ASN A 252 5.32 8.12 -12.54
CA ASN A 252 6.06 6.87 -12.43
C ASN A 252 7.46 6.93 -13.06
N GLY A 253 8.20 8.02 -12.81
CA GLY A 253 9.55 8.24 -13.34
C GLY A 253 9.64 8.49 -14.84
N CYS A 254 8.51 8.46 -15.56
CA CYS A 254 8.50 8.87 -16.97
C CYS A 254 8.46 10.40 -17.13
N PRO A 255 9.12 10.95 -18.17
CA PRO A 255 9.03 12.36 -18.49
C PRO A 255 7.58 12.77 -18.73
N VAL A 256 7.15 13.89 -18.13
CA VAL A 256 5.86 14.50 -18.47
C VAL A 256 5.97 15.01 -19.89
N GLN A 257 5.17 14.45 -20.80
CA GLN A 257 5.04 15.02 -22.13
C GLN A 257 4.40 16.40 -21.99
N GLN A 258 5.22 17.45 -22.08
CA GLN A 258 4.71 18.80 -22.19
C GLN A 258 3.87 18.85 -23.48
N PRO A 259 2.58 19.19 -23.41
CA PRO A 259 1.80 19.38 -24.62
C PRO A 259 2.48 20.46 -25.48
N SER A 260 2.36 20.33 -26.80
CA SER A 260 2.96 21.32 -27.72
C SER A 260 2.37 22.70 -27.41
N ASP A 261 3.24 23.69 -27.28
CA ASP A 261 2.92 25.11 -27.10
C ASP A 261 3.83 25.84 -28.09
N ARG A 262 3.29 26.11 -29.29
CA ARG A 262 4.07 26.53 -30.46
C ARG A 262 4.53 27.99 -30.39
N ASP A 263 3.82 28.84 -29.67
CA ASP A 263 4.18 30.25 -29.51
C ASP A 263 4.72 30.59 -28.10
N GLY A 264 4.65 29.66 -27.16
CA GLY A 264 5.30 29.73 -25.86
C GLY A 264 4.61 30.65 -24.89
N ASP A 265 3.30 30.87 -25.03
CA ASP A 265 2.51 31.76 -24.19
C ASP A 265 1.98 31.10 -22.90
N GLY A 266 2.23 29.79 -22.73
CA GLY A 266 1.84 29.00 -21.58
C GLY A 266 0.45 28.38 -21.70
N VAL A 267 -0.24 28.53 -22.84
CA VAL A 267 -1.48 27.83 -23.18
C VAL A 267 -1.16 26.70 -24.17
N PRO A 268 -1.43 25.43 -23.84
CA PRO A 268 -1.22 24.32 -24.77
C PRO A 268 -1.93 24.50 -26.12
N ASP A 269 -1.33 24.09 -27.23
CA ASP A 269 -1.85 24.21 -28.60
C ASP A 269 -3.30 23.71 -28.79
N ASP A 270 -3.72 22.72 -27.99
CA ASP A 270 -5.06 22.14 -28.04
C ASP A 270 -6.11 22.97 -27.27
N GLN A 271 -5.65 23.89 -26.43
CA GLN A 271 -6.41 24.84 -25.63
C GLN A 271 -6.22 26.29 -26.09
N ASP A 272 -5.22 26.55 -26.93
CA ASP A 272 -4.94 27.84 -27.52
C ASP A 272 -5.81 28.08 -28.78
N THR A 273 -6.50 29.21 -28.78
CA THR A 273 -7.34 29.68 -29.89
C THR A 273 -6.48 30.27 -31.02
N CYS A 274 -5.26 30.72 -30.71
CA CYS A 274 -4.27 31.27 -31.62
C CYS A 274 -2.89 30.58 -31.52
N PRO A 275 -2.75 29.26 -31.82
CA PRO A 275 -1.53 28.45 -31.57
C PRO A 275 -0.22 28.85 -32.27
N ASP A 276 -0.18 29.98 -32.96
CA ASP A 276 1.02 30.50 -33.63
C ASP A 276 1.24 31.99 -33.27
N GLN A 277 0.51 32.54 -32.30
CA GLN A 277 0.53 33.94 -31.88
C GLN A 277 0.26 34.05 -30.38
N GLY A 278 1.33 34.23 -29.61
CA GLY A 278 1.20 34.24 -28.15
C GLY A 278 0.27 35.34 -27.63
N GLY A 279 -0.55 34.95 -26.65
CA GLY A 279 -1.53 35.77 -25.98
C GLY A 279 -1.58 35.48 -24.49
N SER A 280 -2.72 35.80 -23.87
CA SER A 280 -2.95 35.51 -22.45
C SER A 280 -3.92 34.35 -22.31
N PRO A 281 -3.79 33.52 -21.25
CA PRO A 281 -4.77 32.47 -20.95
C PRO A 281 -6.20 32.99 -20.81
N GLN A 282 -6.37 34.23 -20.33
CA GLN A 282 -7.68 34.88 -20.16
C GLN A 282 -8.35 35.21 -21.50
N ASN A 283 -7.56 35.40 -22.57
CA ASN A 283 -8.05 35.58 -23.93
C ASN A 283 -7.90 34.31 -24.79
N GLY A 284 -7.77 33.14 -24.14
CA GLY A 284 -7.67 31.85 -24.81
C GLY A 284 -6.43 31.72 -25.69
N GLY A 285 -5.29 32.28 -25.24
CA GLY A 285 -4.00 32.24 -25.94
C GLY A 285 -3.88 33.22 -27.12
N CYS A 286 -4.89 34.05 -27.36
CA CYS A 286 -4.83 35.06 -28.42
C CYS A 286 -4.30 36.42 -27.91
N PRO A 287 -3.54 37.17 -28.72
CA PRO A 287 -3.10 38.52 -28.37
C PRO A 287 -4.29 39.50 -28.32
N LEU A 288 -4.23 40.45 -27.39
CA LEU A 288 -5.17 41.56 -27.34
C LEU A 288 -4.84 42.55 -28.46
N THR A 289 -5.79 42.79 -29.38
CA THR A 289 -5.56 43.64 -30.57
C THR A 289 -5.68 45.14 -30.31
N GLU A 290 -6.13 45.52 -29.10
CA GLU A 290 -6.34 46.90 -28.63
C GLU A 290 -5.92 46.98 -27.15
N ASP A 291 -4.61 46.87 -26.89
CA ASP A 291 -3.96 46.96 -25.56
C ASP A 291 -2.67 47.79 -25.75
N GLY A 292 -2.78 49.10 -25.57
CA GLY A 292 -1.81 50.11 -25.97
C GLY A 292 -0.55 50.15 -25.13
N ASP A 293 -0.64 49.74 -23.86
CA ASP A 293 0.47 49.69 -22.91
C ASP A 293 0.92 48.26 -22.57
N GLY A 294 0.17 47.24 -23.00
CA GLY A 294 0.56 45.83 -22.95
C GLY A 294 0.39 45.19 -21.58
N ASP A 295 -0.52 45.70 -20.75
CA ASP A 295 -0.72 45.23 -19.37
C ASP A 295 -1.71 44.06 -19.23
N GLY A 296 -2.32 43.62 -20.34
CA GLY A 296 -3.28 42.53 -20.39
C GLY A 296 -4.73 42.95 -20.16
N VAL A 297 -5.03 44.25 -20.06
CA VAL A 297 -6.37 44.82 -20.04
C VAL A 297 -6.63 45.53 -21.38
N PRO A 298 -7.69 45.18 -22.14
CA PRO A 298 -7.98 45.88 -23.39
C PRO A 298 -8.23 47.39 -23.14
N ASP A 299 -7.77 48.26 -24.04
CA ASP A 299 -7.90 49.73 -23.98
C ASP A 299 -9.31 50.22 -23.63
N ALA A 300 -10.33 49.49 -24.09
CA ALA A 300 -11.73 49.81 -23.84
C ALA A 300 -12.20 49.54 -22.41
N GLN A 301 -11.44 48.73 -21.66
CA GLN A 301 -11.68 48.27 -20.29
C GLN A 301 -10.61 48.77 -19.32
N ASP A 302 -9.50 49.29 -19.84
CA ASP A 302 -8.42 49.92 -19.09
C ASP A 302 -8.78 51.37 -18.70
N GLN A 303 -8.64 51.69 -17.41
CA GLN A 303 -8.83 53.04 -16.88
C GLN A 303 -7.60 53.93 -17.11
N CYS A 304 -6.45 53.34 -17.43
CA CYS A 304 -5.19 54.00 -17.72
C CYS A 304 -4.54 53.48 -19.04
N PRO A 305 -5.20 53.60 -20.23
CA PRO A 305 -4.79 52.95 -21.50
C PRO A 305 -3.40 53.27 -22.09
N ASP A 306 -2.64 54.14 -21.45
CA ASP A 306 -1.30 54.57 -21.86
C ASP A 306 -0.25 54.26 -20.77
N GLN A 307 -0.60 53.55 -19.69
CA GLN A 307 0.25 53.26 -18.54
C GLN A 307 -0.07 51.90 -17.91
N ALA A 308 0.83 50.95 -18.12
CA ALA A 308 0.63 49.58 -17.68
C ALA A 308 0.27 49.47 -16.18
N GLY A 309 -0.81 48.77 -15.89
CA GLY A 309 -1.34 48.48 -14.57
C GLY A 309 -1.60 47.00 -14.34
N TRP A 310 -2.60 46.70 -13.49
CA TRP A 310 -2.94 45.33 -13.09
C TRP A 310 -4.43 45.08 -13.37
N LEU A 311 -4.76 43.87 -13.83
CA LEU A 311 -6.14 43.46 -14.12
C LEU A 311 -7.10 43.67 -12.93
N GLN A 312 -6.63 43.45 -11.70
CA GLN A 312 -7.43 43.56 -10.47
C GLN A 312 -7.86 45.00 -10.15
N VAL A 313 -7.26 45.99 -10.79
CA VAL A 313 -7.51 47.43 -10.60
C VAL A 313 -7.83 48.14 -11.92
N ASN A 314 -8.37 47.41 -12.90
CA ASN A 314 -8.77 47.91 -14.22
C ASN A 314 -7.64 48.65 -14.95
N GLY A 315 -6.43 48.08 -14.93
CA GLY A 315 -5.29 48.57 -15.71
C GLY A 315 -4.61 49.84 -15.18
N CYS A 316 -4.94 50.29 -13.96
CA CYS A 316 -4.19 51.36 -13.30
C CYS A 316 -3.32 50.85 -12.14
N LEU A 317 -2.03 51.17 -12.12
CA LEU A 317 -1.19 51.03 -10.92
C LEU A 317 -1.59 52.11 -9.89
N PRO A 318 -1.93 51.76 -8.62
CA PRO A 318 -2.21 52.77 -7.61
C PRO A 318 -0.93 53.50 -7.21
N ASP A 319 -0.92 54.84 -7.27
CA ASP A 319 0.21 55.71 -6.87
C ASP A 319 0.60 55.58 -5.37
N ASP A 320 -0.16 54.82 -4.57
CA ASP A 320 -0.10 54.83 -3.11
C ASP A 320 0.32 53.48 -2.47
N TRP A 321 0.56 52.42 -3.24
CA TRP A 321 0.67 51.05 -2.70
C TRP A 321 2.02 50.70 -2.04
N PHE A 322 3.02 51.59 -2.11
CA PHE A 322 4.37 51.35 -1.56
C PHE A 322 4.66 52.07 -0.24
N VAL A 323 3.65 52.72 0.37
CA VAL A 323 3.81 53.30 1.71
C VAL A 323 3.46 52.22 2.74
N ASP A 324 4.51 51.76 3.42
CA ASP A 324 4.49 50.82 4.54
C ASP A 324 5.35 51.49 5.62
N HIS A 325 4.68 52.17 6.56
CA HIS A 325 5.32 53.13 7.45
C HIS A 325 6.04 52.46 8.63
N ASP A 326 5.60 51.27 9.05
CA ASP A 326 6.21 50.49 10.13
C ASP A 326 6.95 49.22 9.65
N LEU A 327 6.96 48.97 8.34
CA LEU A 327 7.75 47.95 7.65
C LEU A 327 7.36 46.53 8.05
N ASP A 328 6.08 46.29 8.30
CA ASP A 328 5.53 44.96 8.63
C ASP A 328 5.06 44.16 7.40
N HIS A 329 5.27 44.74 6.21
CA HIS A 329 4.82 44.23 4.91
C HIS A 329 3.30 44.22 4.74
N VAL A 330 2.57 44.95 5.58
CA VAL A 330 1.15 45.31 5.44
C VAL A 330 1.09 46.79 5.02
N PRO A 331 0.75 47.11 3.76
CA PRO A 331 0.71 48.50 3.32
C PRO A 331 -0.26 49.36 4.14
N ASP A 332 0.09 50.63 4.41
CA ASP A 332 -0.67 51.59 5.25
C ASP A 332 -2.18 51.63 4.94
N ARG A 333 -2.56 51.35 3.69
CA ARG A 333 -3.95 51.36 3.22
C ARG A 333 -4.79 50.21 3.77
N ILE A 334 -4.17 49.08 4.07
CA ILE A 334 -4.81 47.88 4.64
C ILE A 334 -4.32 47.58 6.07
N ASP A 335 -3.35 48.34 6.54
CA ASP A 335 -2.87 48.32 7.92
C ASP A 335 -3.75 49.21 8.83
N SER A 336 -4.30 48.59 9.88
CA SER A 336 -5.10 49.24 10.91
C SER A 336 -4.26 49.92 11.99
N CYS A 337 -2.95 49.68 11.99
CA CYS A 337 -1.96 50.10 12.97
C CYS A 337 -0.65 50.59 12.31
N THR A 338 -0.74 51.44 11.29
CA THR A 338 0.34 52.02 10.44
C THR A 338 1.66 52.47 11.09
N ASP A 339 1.78 52.56 12.42
CA ASP A 339 3.00 52.95 13.12
C ASP A 339 3.53 51.82 14.04
N ARG A 340 2.96 50.61 13.97
CA ARG A 340 3.19 49.51 14.90
C ARG A 340 3.03 48.17 14.19
N TRP A 341 4.18 47.54 13.94
CA TRP A 341 4.29 46.23 13.32
C TRP A 341 3.25 45.20 13.79
N GLY A 342 2.55 44.55 12.86
CA GLY A 342 1.69 43.42 13.12
C GLY A 342 1.49 42.50 11.91
N PRO A 343 0.96 41.29 12.11
CA PRO A 343 0.85 40.34 11.02
C PRO A 343 -0.40 40.60 10.15
N ILE A 344 -0.35 40.23 8.86
CA ILE A 344 -1.47 40.35 7.90
C ILE A 344 -2.83 39.88 8.45
N PRO A 345 -2.94 38.74 9.19
CA PRO A 345 -4.22 38.27 9.74
C PRO A 345 -4.87 39.20 10.75
N LEU A 346 -4.09 40.11 11.37
CA LEU A 346 -4.55 41.14 12.28
C LEU A 346 -4.61 42.52 11.63
N LEU A 347 -4.56 42.59 10.30
CA LEU A 347 -4.55 43.84 9.53
C LEU A 347 -3.43 44.77 10.00
N GLY A 348 -2.21 44.25 10.14
CA GLY A 348 -1.02 45.01 10.58
C GLY A 348 -1.05 45.44 12.05
N CYS A 349 -2.07 45.06 12.82
CA CYS A 349 -2.10 45.36 14.25
C CYS A 349 -1.38 44.31 15.11
N PRO A 350 -0.64 44.74 16.16
CA PRO A 350 -0.08 43.86 17.17
C PRO A 350 -1.16 43.02 17.85
N ASP A 351 -0.89 41.74 18.10
CA ASP A 351 -1.82 40.87 18.83
C ASP A 351 -1.97 41.37 20.28
N PRO A 352 -3.20 41.72 20.74
CA PRO A 352 -3.41 42.17 22.12
C PRO A 352 -3.20 41.06 23.17
N ASN A 353 -3.05 39.80 22.74
CA ASN A 353 -2.72 38.66 23.59
C ASN A 353 -1.32 38.10 23.25
N ASP A 354 -0.38 38.96 22.89
CA ASP A 354 1.05 38.66 22.75
C ASP A 354 1.79 39.62 23.70
N ASP A 355 2.15 39.11 24.89
CA ASP A 355 2.63 39.91 26.02
C ASP A 355 4.08 40.41 25.80
N ASP A 356 4.86 39.75 24.95
CA ASP A 356 6.23 40.15 24.62
C ASP A 356 6.43 40.69 23.19
N GLY A 357 5.39 40.58 22.35
CA GLY A 357 5.26 41.27 21.08
C GLY A 357 6.09 40.67 19.95
N ASP A 358 6.39 39.37 20.02
CA ASP A 358 7.24 38.68 19.04
C ASP A 358 6.51 38.09 17.82
N GLY A 359 5.18 38.27 17.78
CA GLY A 359 4.32 37.81 16.70
C GLY A 359 3.68 36.44 16.94
N VAL A 360 3.94 35.79 18.08
CA VAL A 360 3.27 34.56 18.53
C VAL A 360 2.36 34.88 19.70
N SER A 361 1.06 34.60 19.58
CA SER A 361 0.12 34.85 20.70
C SER A 361 0.52 34.07 21.96
N ASN A 362 0.28 34.61 23.15
CA ASN A 362 0.49 33.99 24.48
C ASN A 362 -0.05 32.55 24.61
N ALA A 363 -1.09 32.21 23.83
CA ALA A 363 -1.69 30.88 23.83
C ALA A 363 -0.88 29.86 23.01
N GLN A 364 -0.10 30.34 22.05
CA GLN A 364 0.77 29.58 21.14
C GLN A 364 2.24 29.76 21.47
N ASP A 365 2.60 30.74 22.30
CA ASP A 365 3.95 31.05 22.72
C ASP A 365 4.37 30.17 23.92
N GLN A 366 5.50 29.47 23.78
CA GLN A 366 6.09 28.66 24.84
C GLN A 366 6.86 29.49 25.88
N CYS A 367 7.20 30.73 25.54
CA CYS A 367 7.85 31.71 26.39
C CYS A 367 7.11 33.07 26.43
N PRO A 368 5.84 33.14 26.91
CA PRO A 368 4.92 34.30 26.78
C PRO A 368 5.34 35.65 27.37
N ASN A 369 6.56 35.80 27.87
CA ASN A 369 7.06 37.03 28.47
C ASN A 369 8.50 37.31 28.03
N ARG A 370 8.98 36.62 26.99
CA ARG A 370 10.35 36.69 26.51
C ARG A 370 10.37 36.50 25.00
N SER A 371 10.37 37.62 24.29
CA SER A 371 10.33 37.70 22.83
C SER A 371 11.33 36.77 22.13
N GLY A 372 10.80 35.87 21.30
CA GLY A 372 11.48 34.89 20.48
C GLY A 372 11.14 34.98 19.01
N LEU A 373 11.31 33.88 18.28
CA LEU A 373 10.99 33.82 16.84
C LEU A 373 9.82 32.86 16.61
N PRO A 374 8.94 33.11 15.63
CA PRO A 374 7.78 32.26 15.36
C PRO A 374 8.12 30.79 15.10
N TRP A 375 9.25 30.51 14.44
CA TRP A 375 9.71 29.15 14.18
C TRP A 375 10.17 28.41 15.43
N ASN A 376 10.52 29.14 16.50
CA ASN A 376 10.86 28.58 17.81
C ASN A 376 9.70 28.74 18.81
N VAL A 377 8.48 28.86 18.28
CA VAL A 377 7.24 28.88 19.08
C VAL A 377 7.27 29.98 20.15
N GLY A 378 7.74 31.17 19.75
CA GLY A 378 7.82 32.37 20.59
C GLY A 378 8.94 32.36 21.64
N CYS A 379 9.75 31.29 21.69
CA CYS A 379 10.90 31.26 22.59
C CYS A 379 12.15 31.89 21.97
N PRO A 380 12.96 32.63 22.74
CA PRO A 380 14.23 33.14 22.26
C PRO A 380 15.15 31.95 22.01
N ASP A 381 15.73 31.93 20.83
CA ASP A 381 16.75 30.95 20.53
C ASP A 381 18.00 31.28 21.37
N GLU A 382 18.31 30.43 22.36
CA GLU A 382 19.54 30.60 23.15
C GLU A 382 20.81 30.47 22.28
N ARG A 383 20.68 29.96 21.04
CA ARG A 383 21.74 29.96 20.01
C ARG A 383 21.90 31.31 19.32
N LEU A 384 20.92 32.21 19.37
CA LEU A 384 20.99 33.57 18.82
C LEU A 384 21.48 34.60 19.85
N ALA A 385 21.41 34.32 21.15
CA ALA A 385 21.99 35.18 22.19
C ALA A 385 23.54 35.22 22.15
N ILE A 386 24.16 34.32 21.39
CA ILE A 386 25.61 34.24 21.19
C ILE A 386 25.97 34.46 19.70
N GLY A 387 24.99 34.76 18.84
CA GLY A 387 25.07 34.36 17.43
C GLY A 387 25.03 35.43 16.34
N ARG A 388 24.64 36.69 16.59
CA ARG A 388 24.61 37.69 15.49
C ARG A 388 24.88 39.12 15.94
N GLU A 389 26.16 39.42 16.13
CA GLU A 389 26.80 40.58 15.50
C GLU A 389 28.27 40.23 15.32
N ASN A 390 28.61 39.60 14.21
CA ASN A 390 29.95 39.72 13.63
C ASN A 390 29.80 39.90 12.12
N ARG A 391 29.51 41.14 11.73
CA ARG A 391 30.53 41.79 10.91
C ARG A 391 31.47 42.46 11.90
N PHE A 392 32.77 42.46 11.60
CA PHE A 392 33.87 43.13 12.31
C PHE A 392 34.62 42.29 13.35
N CYS A 393 35.84 41.85 13.02
CA CYS A 393 36.93 41.67 13.99
C CYS A 393 37.37 42.99 14.66
N ASP A 394 36.48 43.98 14.79
CA ASP A 394 36.85 45.40 14.92
C ASP A 394 35.83 46.21 15.73
N LEU A 395 35.30 45.69 16.85
CA LEU A 395 34.65 46.53 17.89
C LEU A 395 34.90 45.97 19.31
N ALA A 396 36.07 46.27 19.88
CA ALA A 396 36.30 46.19 21.34
C ALA A 396 35.46 47.25 22.09
N PRO A 397 35.30 47.24 23.44
CA PRO A 397 35.60 46.24 24.49
C PRO A 397 34.34 45.95 25.35
N PHE A 398 34.48 45.18 26.43
CA PHE A 398 33.46 44.82 27.44
C PHE A 398 32.75 43.49 27.19
N LEU A 399 33.01 42.57 28.12
CA LEU A 399 32.37 41.27 28.37
C LEU A 399 33.08 40.06 27.76
N CYS A 400 34.13 39.59 28.44
CA CYS A 400 34.45 38.17 28.45
C CYS A 400 33.36 37.43 29.24
N PRO A 401 32.67 36.41 28.68
CA PRO A 401 31.79 35.53 29.43
C PRO A 401 32.63 34.70 30.41
N ARG A 402 32.12 34.56 31.63
CA ARG A 402 32.78 33.83 32.71
C ARG A 402 32.57 32.33 32.54
N SER A 403 33.53 31.62 31.94
CA SER A 403 33.59 30.16 32.06
C SER A 403 34.99 29.59 31.85
N PHE A 404 36.02 30.18 32.47
CA PHE A 404 37.26 29.47 32.78
C PHE A 404 37.75 29.91 34.17
N THR A 405 37.25 29.28 35.22
CA THR A 405 37.92 29.28 36.52
C THR A 405 38.82 28.07 36.61
N ASP A 406 40.02 28.13 36.01
CA ASP A 406 41.16 27.34 36.52
C ASP A 406 42.54 27.80 36.03
N VAL A 407 42.89 29.07 36.24
CA VAL A 407 44.30 29.50 36.21
C VAL A 407 44.62 30.19 37.53
N ASP A 408 45.36 29.49 38.39
CA ASP A 408 45.95 30.08 39.58
C ASP A 408 47.11 31.02 39.18
N CYS A 409 46.82 32.31 39.01
CA CYS A 409 47.84 33.33 38.69
C CYS A 409 48.93 33.47 39.78
N ASN A 410 48.86 32.76 40.92
CA ASN A 410 49.99 32.67 41.86
C ASN A 410 51.05 31.66 41.39
N ALA A 411 50.68 30.69 40.55
CA ALA A 411 51.58 29.64 40.06
C ALA A 411 52.26 30.01 38.73
N HIS A 412 51.64 30.85 37.89
CA HIS A 412 52.18 31.27 36.59
C HIS A 412 52.02 32.79 36.35
N PRO A 413 52.95 33.61 36.85
CA PRO A 413 52.88 35.08 36.73
C PRO A 413 53.07 35.59 35.29
N GLU A 414 53.68 34.78 34.43
CA GLU A 414 53.97 35.15 33.03
C GLU A 414 52.72 35.04 32.13
N ALA A 415 51.69 34.31 32.59
CA ALA A 415 50.41 34.17 31.91
C ALA A 415 49.40 35.27 32.25
N CYS A 416 49.68 36.11 33.24
CA CYS A 416 48.77 37.17 33.67
C CYS A 416 49.44 38.55 33.50
N GLY A 417 49.60 38.95 32.24
CA GLY A 417 50.09 40.27 31.83
C GLY A 417 49.00 41.35 31.93
N LEU A 418 49.39 42.53 32.41
CA LEU A 418 48.52 43.71 32.57
C LEU A 418 48.23 44.35 31.21
N ASP A 419 46.95 44.65 30.96
CA ASP A 419 46.37 45.38 29.82
C ASP A 419 46.56 44.75 28.42
N THR A 420 45.42 44.44 27.79
CA THR A 420 45.15 44.09 26.37
C THR A 420 45.58 42.71 25.83
N GLY A 421 44.59 41.95 25.33
CA GLY A 421 44.76 40.89 24.32
C GLY A 421 44.04 39.57 24.66
N CYS A 422 42.94 39.27 23.96
CA CYS A 422 42.48 37.88 23.82
C CYS A 422 43.54 37.05 23.07
N PRO A 423 43.56 35.71 23.20
CA PRO A 423 44.28 34.86 22.25
C PRO A 423 43.86 35.22 20.82
N GLN A 424 44.82 35.15 19.89
CA GLN A 424 44.54 35.40 18.49
C GLN A 424 43.73 34.21 17.95
N ASP A 425 42.65 34.49 17.25
CA ASP A 425 41.67 33.52 16.72
C ASP A 425 41.24 34.12 15.38
N ALA A 426 42.00 33.78 14.34
CA ALA A 426 42.03 34.49 13.07
C ALA A 426 40.83 34.16 12.17
N ASP A 427 40.16 33.04 12.39
CA ASP A 427 38.93 32.64 11.71
C ASP A 427 37.68 32.62 12.60
N CYS A 428 37.84 32.91 13.89
CA CYS A 428 36.79 33.21 14.86
C CYS A 428 35.86 32.03 15.18
N ASP A 429 36.38 30.82 15.19
CA ASP A 429 35.62 29.60 15.49
C ASP A 429 35.55 29.27 16.99
N GLY A 430 36.34 29.96 17.83
CA GLY A 430 36.43 29.80 19.27
C GLY A 430 37.63 28.98 19.78
N VAL A 431 38.49 28.48 18.90
CA VAL A 431 39.77 27.84 19.20
C VAL A 431 40.92 28.84 18.93
N PRO A 432 41.80 29.13 19.90
CA PRO A 432 42.94 30.02 19.66
C PRO A 432 43.91 29.50 18.58
N ASP A 433 44.49 30.39 17.76
CA ASP A 433 45.41 30.09 16.64
C ASP A 433 46.57 29.14 17.01
N ASP A 434 47.00 29.13 18.27
CA ASP A 434 48.09 28.28 18.77
C ASP A 434 47.64 26.86 19.16
N LEU A 435 46.33 26.63 19.22
CA LEU A 435 45.66 25.36 19.48
C LEU A 435 44.77 24.91 18.30
N ASP A 436 44.58 25.78 17.31
CA ASP A 436 43.81 25.55 16.09
C ASP A 436 44.71 24.93 15.00
N GLU A 437 44.26 23.82 14.43
CA GLU A 437 44.94 23.13 13.32
C GLU A 437 44.62 23.77 11.95
N CYS A 438 43.56 24.59 11.85
CA CYS A 438 43.14 25.32 10.68
C CYS A 438 42.89 26.83 10.93
N PRO A 439 43.86 27.58 11.51
CA PRO A 439 43.67 28.92 12.08
C PRO A 439 43.22 30.04 11.12
N ASP A 440 43.10 29.77 9.82
CA ASP A 440 42.67 30.74 8.81
C ASP A 440 41.39 30.30 8.07
N ARG A 441 40.72 29.21 8.48
CA ARG A 441 39.64 28.55 7.71
C ARG A 441 38.28 28.65 8.40
N PHE A 442 37.58 29.73 8.08
CA PHE A 442 36.26 30.08 8.62
C PHE A 442 35.21 28.95 8.56
N GLY A 443 34.78 28.44 9.71
CA GLY A 443 33.59 27.61 9.85
C GLY A 443 33.25 27.27 11.30
N LEU A 444 31.97 26.97 11.57
CA LEU A 444 31.51 26.72 12.94
C LEU A 444 31.99 25.35 13.41
N GLY A 445 32.88 25.32 14.41
CA GLY A 445 33.20 24.10 15.14
C GLY A 445 31.93 23.50 15.75
N PHE A 446 31.51 22.32 15.26
CA PHE A 446 30.44 21.56 15.90
C PHE A 446 30.85 21.13 17.32
N GLU A 447 29.89 21.06 18.25
CA GLU A 447 30.15 20.68 19.65
C GLU A 447 30.95 19.37 19.74
N GLY A 448 32.18 19.46 20.25
CA GLY A 448 33.09 18.34 20.47
C GLY A 448 34.34 18.31 19.58
N ASN A 449 34.45 19.20 18.60
CA ASN A 449 35.67 19.38 17.81
C ASN A 449 36.70 20.20 18.61
N THR A 450 37.84 19.61 18.96
CA THR A 450 38.95 20.29 19.66
C THR A 450 40.05 20.76 18.72
N SER A 451 39.90 20.57 17.41
CA SER A 451 40.92 20.79 16.38
C SER A 451 40.80 22.11 15.63
N GLY A 452 39.67 22.83 15.74
CA GLY A 452 39.45 24.15 15.11
C GLY A 452 39.16 24.15 13.60
N CYS A 453 39.12 22.98 12.95
CA CYS A 453 38.83 22.88 11.52
C CYS A 453 37.35 22.64 11.21
N PRO A 454 36.74 23.29 10.21
CA PRO A 454 35.40 22.95 9.74
C PRO A 454 35.38 21.67 8.91
N LEU A 455 34.54 20.72 9.34
CA LEU A 455 34.19 19.43 8.72
C LEU A 455 35.32 18.38 8.67
N ASP A 456 35.35 17.54 9.70
CA ASP A 456 36.12 16.29 9.77
C ASP A 456 35.14 15.13 10.04
N TRP A 457 34.46 14.67 8.99
CA TRP A 457 33.41 13.64 9.11
C TRP A 457 33.97 12.27 9.50
N ASN A 458 35.22 12.01 9.11
CA ASN A 458 35.89 10.74 9.39
C ASN A 458 36.60 10.71 10.76
N GLY A 459 36.70 11.84 11.45
CA GLY A 459 37.20 11.99 12.82
C GLY A 459 38.72 11.85 12.96
N ASN A 460 39.48 12.16 11.91
CA ASN A 460 40.94 12.01 11.89
C ASN A 460 41.73 13.29 12.24
N GLY A 461 41.03 14.40 12.50
CA GLY A 461 41.59 15.71 12.82
C GLY A 461 41.94 16.56 11.60
N GLN A 462 41.67 16.11 10.38
CA GLN A 462 41.90 16.87 9.15
C GLN A 462 40.57 17.18 8.48
N ALA A 463 40.41 18.40 7.97
CA ALA A 463 39.21 18.74 7.23
C ALA A 463 39.10 17.90 5.95
N ASP A 464 37.90 17.42 5.62
CA ASP A 464 37.66 16.69 4.38
C ASP A 464 37.73 17.69 3.20
N GLU A 465 38.86 17.72 2.47
CA GLU A 465 39.20 18.79 1.50
C GLU A 465 38.45 18.72 0.16
N ASN A 466 37.53 17.76 -0.04
CA ASN A 466 36.86 17.55 -1.33
C ASN A 466 35.36 17.89 -1.22
N ASP A 467 35.00 19.16 -1.43
CA ASP A 467 33.63 19.69 -1.58
C ASP A 467 33.72 20.82 -2.63
N ASP A 468 33.43 20.47 -3.89
CA ASP A 468 33.75 21.29 -5.07
C ASP A 468 32.76 22.46 -5.27
N ASP A 469 31.54 22.37 -4.72
CA ASP A 469 30.53 23.44 -4.80
C ASP A 469 30.27 24.16 -3.47
N HIS A 470 30.91 23.71 -2.39
CA HIS A 470 30.90 24.31 -1.06
C HIS A 470 29.51 24.36 -0.44
N ASP A 471 28.71 23.32 -0.63
CA ASP A 471 27.37 23.21 -0.03
C ASP A 471 27.36 22.52 1.34
N GLY A 472 28.52 22.01 1.77
CA GLY A 472 28.72 21.34 3.06
C GLY A 472 28.60 19.82 3.00
N VAL A 473 28.41 19.23 1.82
CA VAL A 473 28.47 17.78 1.56
C VAL A 473 29.76 17.47 0.79
N PRO A 474 30.68 16.63 1.31
CA PRO A 474 31.88 16.25 0.58
C PRO A 474 31.55 15.53 -0.73
N ASN A 475 32.32 15.76 -1.80
CA ASN A 475 32.17 15.20 -3.16
C ASN A 475 31.94 13.68 -3.21
N GLU A 476 32.44 12.93 -2.23
CA GLU A 476 32.26 11.47 -2.17
C GLU A 476 30.87 11.05 -1.65
N MET A 477 30.17 11.98 -1.01
CA MET A 477 28.82 11.84 -0.45
C MET A 477 27.82 12.83 -1.07
N ASP A 478 28.29 13.70 -1.95
CA ASP A 478 27.52 14.67 -2.70
C ASP A 478 27.07 14.06 -4.03
N SER A 479 25.75 14.01 -4.22
CA SER A 479 25.11 13.50 -5.43
C SER A 479 25.17 14.50 -6.58
N CYS A 480 25.44 15.77 -6.29
CA CYS A 480 25.61 16.87 -7.23
C CYS A 480 26.87 17.72 -6.93
N PRO A 481 28.09 17.16 -6.97
CA PRO A 481 29.34 17.75 -6.47
C PRO A 481 29.87 18.97 -7.24
N GLN A 482 29.03 19.68 -7.99
CA GLN A 482 29.36 20.91 -8.72
C GLN A 482 28.21 21.94 -8.64
N ALA A 483 27.13 21.66 -7.90
CA ALA A 483 25.93 22.47 -7.83
C ALA A 483 25.42 22.59 -6.38
N GLN A 484 25.50 23.79 -5.82
CA GLN A 484 25.13 24.06 -4.42
C GLN A 484 23.74 23.53 -4.03
N GLY A 485 23.71 22.54 -3.13
CA GLY A 485 22.52 21.92 -2.59
C GLY A 485 22.43 21.98 -1.08
N SER A 486 21.96 20.89 -0.48
CA SER A 486 21.85 20.77 0.98
C SER A 486 21.98 19.32 1.44
N LEU A 487 22.38 19.13 2.70
CA LEU A 487 22.42 17.83 3.37
C LEU A 487 21.10 17.05 3.30
N GLN A 488 19.96 17.74 3.29
CA GLN A 488 18.63 17.10 3.23
C GLN A 488 18.31 16.52 1.85
N ASN A 489 19.05 16.94 0.83
CA ASN A 489 18.91 16.51 -0.56
C ASN A 489 20.23 15.94 -1.11
N SER A 490 21.05 15.33 -0.24
CA SER A 490 22.33 14.69 -0.60
C SER A 490 23.27 15.57 -1.43
N GLY A 491 23.29 16.87 -1.18
CA GLY A 491 24.14 17.84 -1.88
C GLY A 491 23.56 18.42 -3.18
N CYS A 492 22.33 18.05 -3.55
CA CYS A 492 21.69 18.56 -4.77
C CYS A 492 20.79 19.80 -4.54
N PRO A 493 20.75 20.76 -5.49
CA PRO A 493 19.80 21.87 -5.46
C PRO A 493 18.37 21.36 -5.67
N ARG A 494 17.39 22.02 -5.04
CA ARG A 494 15.96 21.73 -5.29
C ARG A 494 15.53 22.30 -6.66
N PRO A 495 14.67 21.60 -7.43
CA PRO A 495 14.12 22.15 -8.66
C PRO A 495 13.32 23.44 -8.37
N GLU A 496 13.57 24.51 -9.11
CA GLU A 496 12.81 25.75 -9.00
C GLU A 496 11.33 25.49 -9.35
N GLY A 497 10.46 25.45 -8.34
CA GLY A 497 9.01 25.28 -8.54
C GLY A 497 8.25 24.57 -7.43
N GLU A 498 8.91 23.87 -6.50
CA GLU A 498 8.21 23.25 -5.37
C GLU A 498 8.02 24.24 -4.21
N THR A 499 6.84 24.83 -4.13
CA THR A 499 6.36 25.41 -2.87
C THR A 499 6.13 24.28 -1.86
N VAL A 500 6.88 24.30 -0.76
CA VAL A 500 6.69 23.41 0.39
C VAL A 500 5.24 23.53 0.87
N ASN A 501 4.44 22.49 0.65
CA ASN A 501 3.12 22.39 1.27
C ASN A 501 3.28 22.01 2.74
N LEU A 502 3.37 23.03 3.59
CA LEU A 502 3.49 22.93 5.05
C LEU A 502 2.38 22.13 5.76
N GLN A 503 1.33 21.68 5.06
CA GLN A 503 0.31 20.82 5.65
C GLN A 503 0.71 19.34 5.82
N VAL A 504 1.75 18.85 5.12
CA VAL A 504 2.10 17.41 5.19
C VAL A 504 3.08 17.08 6.33
N GLU A 505 3.88 18.04 6.80
CA GLU A 505 4.86 17.82 7.89
C GLU A 505 4.25 17.87 9.31
N LEU A 506 2.94 18.14 9.44
CA LEU A 506 2.23 18.10 10.74
C LEU A 506 1.44 16.80 10.97
N GLU A 507 1.43 15.87 10.01
CA GLU A 507 0.78 14.55 10.16
C GLU A 507 1.77 13.36 10.10
N ARG A 508 3.08 13.61 10.09
CA ARG A 508 4.13 12.64 10.47
C ARG A 508 4.74 13.00 11.81
#